data_AF-I1CWP5-F1
#
_entry.id   AF-I1CWP5-F1
#
_cell.length_a   1.000
_cell.length_b   1.000
_cell.length_c   1.000
_cell.angle_alpha   90.00
_cell.angle_beta   90.00
_cell.angle_gamma   90.00
#
_symmetry.space_group_name_H-M   'P 1'
#
loop_
_entity.id
_entity.type
_entity.pdbx_description
1 polymer ?
#
loop_
_entity_poly.entity_id
_entity_poly.type
_entity_poly.pdbx_seq_one_letter_code
_entity_poly.pdbx_strand_id
1 'polypeptide(L)'
;MAFRARDWIFPQPPVFPERVTDPRERRTLVVELVLVFSVTLGLSGVRSLLSLLDALFRPEPLAQQQVAINVSRAELGLIDLLKQLLGVVQLVGWGALGLFLLWRAGIRLSRIGLDLTRPGRDTAWAAALAAGIGIPGLAFYFVAWKLGFNLAVQPSTLDDAWWRPFALTLSAFGNAFAEEVLVVGYLLTRLRQLGLSENTSLLISAVLRGSYHLYQGLGGFLGNVVMGLVYGRVWQRTNRLWPLVVAHLLLDVVAFVGYAALRDHVDWLP
;
A
#
# COMPACT_ATOMS: atom_id res chain seq x y z
N MET A 1 21.07 9.95 -22.85
CA MET A 1 20.27 11.12 -22.44
C MET A 1 20.54 11.32 -20.94
N ALA A 2 21.26 12.38 -20.56
CA ALA A 2 21.62 12.59 -19.16
C ALA A 2 20.36 12.86 -18.34
N PHE A 3 20.02 11.95 -17.42
CA PHE A 3 18.95 12.16 -16.45
C PHE A 3 19.32 13.36 -15.59
N ARG A 4 18.67 14.51 -15.80
CA ARG A 4 18.89 15.66 -14.92
C ARG A 4 18.11 15.41 -13.63
N ALA A 5 18.75 15.58 -12.47
CA ALA A 5 18.09 15.45 -11.17
C ALA A 5 16.80 16.30 -11.07
N ARG A 6 16.78 17.43 -11.79
CA ARG A 6 15.60 18.30 -11.94
C ARG A 6 14.37 17.57 -12.49
N ASP A 7 14.54 16.63 -13.42
CA ASP A 7 13.41 15.91 -14.05
C ASP A 7 12.77 14.90 -13.10
N TRP A 8 13.49 14.51 -12.03
CA TRP A 8 12.93 13.71 -10.95
C TRP A 8 12.15 14.57 -9.97
N ILE A 9 12.62 15.78 -9.67
CA ILE A 9 11.97 16.66 -8.68
C ILE A 9 10.77 17.40 -9.28
N PHE A 10 10.88 17.83 -10.54
CA PHE A 10 9.85 18.59 -11.27
C PHE A 10 9.53 17.94 -12.63
N PRO A 11 8.95 16.73 -12.63
CA PRO A 11 8.58 16.08 -13.88
C PRO A 11 7.47 16.87 -14.59
N GLN A 12 7.60 16.99 -15.92
CA GLN A 12 6.51 17.51 -16.74
C GLN A 12 5.37 16.48 -16.79
N PRO A 13 4.10 16.90 -16.75
CA PRO A 13 2.97 16.01 -16.93
C PRO A 13 3.10 15.23 -18.25
N PRO A 14 2.89 13.91 -18.27
CA PRO A 14 2.91 13.14 -19.51
C PRO A 14 1.75 13.55 -20.42
N VAL A 15 1.92 13.34 -21.73
CA VAL A 15 0.85 13.57 -22.73
C VAL A 15 -0.35 12.64 -22.49
N PHE A 16 -0.12 11.47 -21.88
CA PHE A 16 -1.14 10.49 -21.56
C PHE A 16 -1.19 10.21 -20.04
N PRO A 17 -2.38 10.06 -19.43
CA PRO A 17 -3.70 10.16 -20.05
C PRO A 17 -4.05 11.61 -20.42
N GLU A 18 -4.89 11.78 -21.43
CA GLU A 18 -5.38 13.10 -21.82
C GLU A 18 -6.15 13.74 -20.67
N ARG A 19 -5.99 15.06 -20.53
CA ARG A 19 -6.72 15.83 -19.53
C ARG A 19 -8.18 15.94 -19.95
N VAL A 20 -9.08 15.65 -19.02
CA VAL A 20 -10.51 15.81 -19.22
C VAL A 20 -10.87 17.28 -18.99
N THR A 21 -11.34 17.95 -20.04
CA THR A 21 -11.71 19.36 -20.03
C THR A 21 -13.22 19.57 -19.88
N ASP A 22 -14.05 18.61 -20.30
CA ASP A 22 -15.50 18.69 -20.15
C ASP A 22 -15.90 18.72 -18.65
N PRO A 23 -16.62 19.76 -18.18
CA PRO A 23 -16.98 19.89 -16.78
C PRO A 23 -17.82 18.74 -16.22
N ARG A 24 -18.67 18.10 -17.04
CA ARG A 24 -19.52 17.00 -16.59
C ARG A 24 -18.69 15.75 -16.37
N GLU A 25 -17.84 15.39 -17.32
CA GLU A 25 -16.92 14.26 -17.19
C GLU A 25 -15.95 14.44 -16.01
N ARG A 26 -15.42 15.67 -15.81
CA ARG A 26 -14.58 15.98 -14.63
C ARG A 26 -15.31 15.72 -13.32
N ARG A 27 -16.58 16.15 -13.21
CA ARG A 27 -17.40 15.89 -12.01
C ARG A 27 -17.62 14.39 -11.81
N THR A 28 -17.88 13.64 -12.87
CA THR A 28 -18.02 12.18 -12.81
C THR A 28 -16.74 11.51 -12.31
N LEU A 29 -15.56 11.94 -12.76
CA LEU A 29 -14.29 11.41 -12.26
C LEU A 29 -14.07 11.70 -10.77
N VAL A 30 -14.46 12.88 -10.29
CA VAL A 30 -14.39 13.19 -8.85
C VAL A 30 -15.34 12.29 -8.05
N VAL A 31 -16.58 12.10 -8.53
CA VAL A 31 -17.53 11.18 -7.88
C VAL A 31 -17.00 9.74 -7.90
N GLU A 32 -16.44 9.28 -9.01
CA GLU A 32 -15.82 7.96 -9.13
C GLU A 32 -14.70 7.78 -8.09
N LEU A 33 -13.78 8.73 -7.98
CA LEU A 33 -12.71 8.72 -6.97
C LEU A 33 -13.26 8.66 -5.55
N VAL A 34 -14.25 9.51 -5.24
CA VAL A 34 -14.87 9.54 -3.90
C VAL A 34 -15.52 8.19 -3.59
N LEU A 35 -16.30 7.62 -4.51
CA LEU A 35 -16.97 6.33 -4.30
C LEU A 35 -15.96 5.20 -4.10
N VAL A 36 -14.95 5.09 -4.99
CA VAL A 36 -13.92 4.05 -4.89
C VAL A 36 -13.21 4.14 -3.54
N PHE A 37 -12.72 5.32 -3.13
CA PHE A 37 -11.99 5.44 -1.88
C PHE A 37 -12.89 5.39 -0.64
N SER A 38 -14.18 5.74 -0.74
CA SER A 38 -15.14 5.61 0.36
C SER A 38 -15.51 4.15 0.70
N VAL A 39 -15.26 3.21 -0.19
CA VAL A 39 -15.52 1.77 0.06
C VAL A 39 -14.23 0.95 0.18
N THR A 40 -13.07 1.57 -0.03
CA THR A 40 -11.75 0.93 0.01
C THR A 40 -10.80 1.66 0.99
N LEU A 41 -9.59 2.03 0.52
CA LEU A 41 -8.49 2.50 1.34
C LEU A 41 -8.72 3.89 1.96
N GLY A 42 -9.56 4.74 1.36
CA GLY A 42 -9.92 6.02 1.97
C GLY A 42 -10.73 5.85 3.26
N LEU A 43 -11.70 4.93 3.25
CA LEU A 43 -12.44 4.53 4.46
C LEU A 43 -11.53 3.85 5.47
N SER A 44 -10.60 3.00 5.02
CA SER A 44 -9.55 2.44 5.90
C SER A 44 -8.72 3.54 6.56
N GLY A 45 -8.42 4.64 5.86
CA GLY A 45 -7.76 5.83 6.41
C GLY A 45 -8.54 6.48 7.53
N VAL A 46 -9.84 6.71 7.34
CA VAL A 46 -10.70 7.28 8.38
C VAL A 46 -10.78 6.36 9.61
N ARG A 47 -10.95 5.04 9.40
CA ARG A 47 -10.95 4.05 10.48
C ARG A 47 -9.61 4.01 11.22
N SER A 48 -8.51 4.12 10.49
CA SER A 48 -7.16 4.14 11.06
C SER A 48 -6.90 5.37 11.91
N LEU A 49 -7.39 6.54 11.47
CA LEU A 49 -7.34 7.76 12.27
C LEU A 49 -8.13 7.61 13.58
N LEU A 50 -9.36 7.08 13.51
CA LEU A 50 -10.17 6.85 14.71
C LEU A 50 -9.49 5.85 15.66
N SER A 51 -8.89 4.78 15.13
CA SER A 51 -8.13 3.81 15.91
C SER A 51 -6.93 4.44 16.62
N LEU A 52 -6.22 5.37 15.95
CA LEU A 52 -5.11 6.08 16.57
C LEU A 52 -5.58 7.04 17.67
N LEU A 53 -6.66 7.77 17.42
CA LEU A 53 -7.25 8.67 18.41
C LEU A 53 -7.68 7.88 19.65
N ASP A 54 -8.38 6.75 19.48
CA ASP A 54 -8.74 5.86 20.58
C ASP A 54 -7.50 5.41 21.37
N ALA A 55 -6.44 4.96 20.68
CA ALA A 55 -5.19 4.56 21.32
C ALA A 55 -4.52 5.71 22.09
N LEU A 56 -4.57 6.95 21.57
CA LEU A 56 -4.00 8.14 22.21
C LEU A 56 -4.78 8.58 23.46
N PHE A 57 -6.06 8.23 23.58
CA PHE A 57 -6.88 8.55 24.75
C PHE A 57 -6.84 7.48 25.85
N ARG A 58 -6.16 6.35 25.61
CA ARG A 58 -5.94 5.33 26.65
C ARG A 58 -4.86 5.75 27.65
N PRO A 59 -4.92 5.30 28.91
CA PRO A 59 -3.89 5.60 29.91
C PRO A 59 -2.50 5.07 29.55
N GLU A 60 -2.44 3.94 28.85
CA GLU A 60 -1.18 3.29 28.48
C GLU A 60 -0.49 4.04 27.32
N PRO A 61 0.83 4.29 27.39
CA PRO A 61 1.59 4.85 26.26
C PRO A 61 1.46 3.99 25.00
N LEU A 62 1.49 4.61 23.81
CA LEU A 62 1.38 3.89 22.51
C LEU A 62 2.34 2.70 22.41
N ALA A 63 3.61 2.86 22.83
CA ALA A 63 4.61 1.79 22.75
C ALA A 63 4.29 0.55 23.59
N GLN A 64 3.39 0.67 24.58
CA GLN A 64 2.92 -0.44 25.43
C GLN A 64 1.60 -1.05 24.92
N GLN A 65 1.01 -0.46 23.89
CA GLN A 65 -0.17 -0.99 23.22
C GLN A 65 0.24 -1.79 21.98
N GLN A 66 -0.64 -2.69 21.53
CA GLN A 66 -0.38 -3.56 20.40
C GLN A 66 -1.50 -3.51 19.37
N VAL A 67 -1.14 -3.71 18.10
CA VAL A 67 -2.09 -3.87 17.00
C VAL A 67 -1.66 -4.98 16.07
N ALA A 68 -2.60 -5.83 15.69
CA ALA A 68 -2.32 -6.97 14.85
C ALA A 68 -2.94 -6.82 13.44
N ILE A 69 -2.22 -7.27 12.42
CA ILE A 69 -2.65 -7.14 11.01
C ILE A 69 -3.41 -8.40 10.59
N ASN A 70 -2.73 -9.56 10.59
CA ASN A 70 -3.32 -10.84 10.20
C ASN A 70 -3.71 -11.63 11.46
N VAL A 71 -4.97 -11.47 11.88
CA VAL A 71 -5.52 -12.09 13.10
C VAL A 71 -6.37 -13.32 12.81
N SER A 72 -6.41 -14.27 13.75
CA SER A 72 -7.36 -15.38 13.71
C SER A 72 -8.78 -14.85 13.89
N ARG A 73 -9.71 -15.36 13.08
CA ARG A 73 -11.11 -14.93 13.00
C ARG A 73 -12.09 -16.04 13.35
N ALA A 74 -11.62 -17.25 13.64
CA ALA A 74 -12.44 -18.39 14.05
C ALA A 74 -11.58 -19.42 14.78
N GLU A 75 -12.16 -20.10 15.76
CA GLU A 75 -11.48 -21.20 16.48
C GLU A 75 -11.26 -22.43 15.57
N LEU A 76 -12.23 -22.73 14.69
CA LEU A 76 -12.11 -23.84 13.75
C LEU A 76 -11.18 -23.45 12.59
N GLY A 77 -9.99 -24.06 12.51
CA GLY A 77 -8.94 -23.69 11.56
C GLY A 77 -9.34 -23.67 10.08
N LEU A 78 -10.25 -24.56 9.64
CA LEU A 78 -10.78 -24.50 8.27
C LEU A 78 -11.60 -23.23 8.01
N ILE A 79 -12.44 -22.83 8.98
CA ILE A 79 -13.25 -21.62 8.88
C ILE A 79 -12.35 -20.38 8.93
N ASP A 80 -11.30 -20.40 9.76
CA ASP A 80 -10.35 -19.30 9.80
C ASP A 80 -9.63 -19.14 8.46
N LEU A 81 -9.09 -20.22 7.89
CA LEU A 81 -8.50 -20.21 6.55
C LEU A 81 -9.45 -19.61 5.50
N LEU A 82 -10.71 -20.05 5.48
CA LEU A 82 -11.70 -19.50 4.55
C LEU A 82 -11.93 -17.99 4.77
N LYS A 83 -11.98 -17.52 6.03
CA LYS A 83 -12.09 -16.09 6.35
C LYS A 83 -10.85 -15.29 5.95
N GLN A 84 -9.65 -15.87 6.02
CA GLN A 84 -8.43 -15.23 5.51
C GLN A 84 -8.50 -15.10 3.98
N LEU A 85 -8.88 -16.16 3.28
CA LEU A 85 -9.02 -16.16 1.82
C LEU A 85 -10.09 -15.19 1.33
N LEU A 86 -11.21 -15.04 2.05
CA LEU A 86 -12.21 -14.01 1.75
C LEU A 86 -11.63 -12.59 1.88
N GLY A 87 -10.74 -12.34 2.85
CA GLY A 87 -10.01 -11.08 2.96
C GLY A 87 -9.12 -10.83 1.73
N VAL A 88 -8.41 -11.86 1.26
CA VAL A 88 -7.61 -11.78 0.03
C VAL A 88 -8.49 -11.44 -1.18
N VAL A 89 -9.62 -12.15 -1.34
CA VAL A 89 -10.56 -11.91 -2.44
C VAL A 89 -11.08 -10.48 -2.40
N GLN A 90 -11.39 -9.94 -1.22
CA GLN A 90 -11.81 -8.56 -1.06
C GLN A 90 -10.74 -7.56 -1.51
N LEU A 91 -9.48 -7.73 -1.08
CA LEU A 91 -8.37 -6.86 -1.47
C LEU A 91 -8.09 -6.92 -2.98
N VAL A 92 -8.07 -8.12 -3.56
CA VAL A 92 -7.94 -8.30 -5.01
C VAL A 92 -9.12 -7.63 -5.73
N GLY A 93 -10.34 -7.77 -5.21
CA GLY A 93 -11.53 -7.11 -5.74
C GLY A 93 -11.43 -5.59 -5.74
N TRP A 94 -10.86 -4.99 -4.69
CA TRP A 94 -10.60 -3.55 -4.62
C TRP A 94 -9.65 -3.07 -5.71
N GLY A 95 -8.51 -3.74 -5.88
CA GLY A 95 -7.58 -3.42 -6.97
C GLY A 95 -8.22 -3.63 -8.34
N ALA A 96 -8.92 -4.75 -8.54
CA ALA A 96 -9.60 -5.08 -9.79
C ALA A 96 -10.67 -4.05 -10.17
N LEU A 97 -11.40 -3.49 -9.21
CA LEU A 97 -12.34 -2.40 -9.43
C LEU A 97 -11.65 -1.18 -10.04
N GLY A 98 -10.50 -0.76 -9.49
CA GLY A 98 -9.71 0.34 -10.04
C GLY A 98 -9.25 0.06 -11.48
N LEU A 99 -8.73 -1.14 -11.74
CA LEU A 99 -8.32 -1.54 -13.10
C LEU A 99 -9.50 -1.56 -14.08
N PHE A 100 -10.64 -2.11 -13.65
CA PHE A 100 -11.85 -2.17 -14.45
C PHE A 100 -12.32 -0.77 -14.85
N LEU A 101 -12.30 0.20 -13.93
CA LEU A 101 -12.70 1.58 -14.21
C LEU A 101 -11.72 2.28 -15.18
N LEU A 102 -10.41 2.01 -15.08
CA LEU A 102 -9.45 2.50 -16.08
C LEU A 102 -9.70 1.88 -17.45
N TRP A 103 -9.88 0.56 -17.50
CA TRP A 103 -10.17 -0.16 -18.74
C TRP A 103 -11.46 0.33 -19.39
N ARG A 104 -12.52 0.52 -18.60
CA ARG A 104 -13.82 1.04 -19.04
C ARG A 104 -13.73 2.46 -19.60
N ALA A 105 -12.77 3.25 -19.09
CA ALA A 105 -12.43 4.58 -19.58
C ALA A 105 -11.44 4.58 -20.77
N GLY A 106 -11.16 3.41 -21.36
CA GLY A 106 -10.30 3.28 -22.55
C GLY A 106 -8.79 3.24 -22.25
N ILE A 107 -8.38 3.22 -20.98
CA ILE A 107 -6.98 3.14 -20.58
C ILE A 107 -6.55 1.67 -20.56
N ARG A 108 -5.65 1.30 -21.47
CA ARG A 108 -5.05 -0.05 -21.49
C ARG A 108 -4.19 -0.26 -20.24
N LEU A 109 -4.31 -1.41 -19.58
CA LEU A 109 -3.57 -1.71 -18.35
C LEU A 109 -2.04 -1.75 -18.55
N SER A 110 -1.59 -2.08 -19.76
CA SER A 110 -0.16 -1.97 -20.13
C SER A 110 0.37 -0.53 -20.05
N ARG A 111 -0.50 0.49 -20.17
CA ARG A 111 -0.10 1.91 -20.07
C ARG A 111 0.20 2.36 -18.65
N ILE A 112 -0.35 1.66 -17.66
CA ILE A 112 -0.01 1.87 -16.25
C ILE A 112 1.07 0.89 -15.78
N GLY A 113 1.60 0.05 -16.67
CA GLY A 113 2.71 -0.86 -16.38
C GLY A 113 2.33 -2.23 -15.87
N LEU A 114 1.08 -2.66 -16.12
CA LEU A 114 0.64 -4.04 -15.94
C LEU A 114 0.81 -4.81 -17.25
N ASP A 115 2.05 -5.01 -17.65
CA ASP A 115 2.43 -5.84 -18.79
C ASP A 115 3.62 -6.75 -18.42
N LEU A 116 3.77 -7.85 -19.16
CA LEU A 116 4.83 -8.84 -18.95
C LEU A 116 6.02 -8.65 -19.91
N THR A 117 6.28 -7.42 -20.36
CA THR A 117 7.31 -7.18 -21.39
C THR A 117 8.74 -7.27 -20.88
N ARG A 118 8.96 -7.13 -19.56
CA ARG A 118 10.30 -7.05 -18.95
C ARG A 118 10.43 -7.78 -17.61
N PRO A 119 10.00 -9.05 -17.49
CA PRO A 119 9.85 -9.73 -16.20
C PRO A 119 11.15 -9.78 -15.41
N GLY A 120 12.28 -10.21 -16.00
CA GLY A 120 13.55 -10.31 -15.26
C GLY A 120 14.06 -8.98 -14.72
N ARG A 121 13.98 -7.92 -15.53
CA ARG A 121 14.39 -6.57 -15.09
C ARG A 121 13.45 -6.04 -14.01
N ASP A 122 12.15 -6.23 -14.18
CA ASP A 122 11.16 -5.78 -13.21
C ASP A 122 11.31 -6.50 -11.86
N THR A 123 11.62 -7.80 -11.87
CA THR A 123 11.94 -8.56 -10.65
C THR A 123 13.20 -8.04 -9.96
N ALA A 124 14.27 -7.75 -10.71
CA ALA A 124 15.49 -7.18 -10.12
C ALA A 124 15.25 -5.79 -9.51
N TRP A 125 14.48 -4.95 -10.19
CA TRP A 125 14.07 -3.64 -9.66
C TRP A 125 13.18 -3.78 -8.43
N ALA A 126 12.25 -4.74 -8.43
CA ALA A 126 11.40 -5.01 -7.29
C ALA A 126 12.22 -5.41 -6.05
N ALA A 127 13.20 -6.30 -6.21
CA ALA A 127 14.10 -6.70 -5.14
C ALA A 127 14.93 -5.52 -4.61
N ALA A 128 15.45 -4.67 -5.51
CA ALA A 128 16.20 -3.47 -5.11
C ALA A 128 15.33 -2.47 -4.35
N LEU A 129 14.08 -2.24 -4.80
CA LEU A 129 13.13 -1.36 -4.11
C LEU A 129 12.72 -1.94 -2.75
N ALA A 130 12.45 -3.24 -2.68
CA ALA A 130 12.12 -3.92 -1.43
C ALA A 130 13.28 -3.83 -0.42
N ALA A 131 14.52 -4.06 -0.84
CA ALA A 131 15.67 -3.90 0.06
C ALA A 131 15.86 -2.43 0.47
N GLY A 132 15.80 -1.50 -0.50
CA GLY A 132 16.03 -0.08 -0.28
C GLY A 132 14.96 0.64 0.56
N ILE A 133 13.75 0.09 0.63
CA ILE A 133 12.67 0.59 1.50
C ILE A 133 12.57 -0.25 2.78
N GLY A 134 12.61 -1.58 2.67
CA GLY A 134 12.36 -2.50 3.77
C GLY A 134 13.41 -2.45 4.86
N ILE A 135 14.69 -2.46 4.49
CA ILE A 135 15.79 -2.42 5.47
C ILE A 135 15.75 -1.13 6.30
N PRO A 136 15.79 0.08 5.70
CA PRO A 136 15.67 1.31 6.48
C PRO A 136 14.28 1.46 7.12
N GLY A 137 13.22 0.91 6.51
CA GLY A 137 11.87 0.90 7.06
C GLY A 137 11.77 0.12 8.38
N LEU A 138 12.40 -1.05 8.47
CA LEU A 138 12.49 -1.82 9.71
C LEU A 138 13.24 -1.04 10.80
N ALA A 139 14.38 -0.44 10.46
CA ALA A 139 15.12 0.40 11.39
C ALA A 139 14.28 1.59 11.88
N PHE A 140 13.59 2.26 10.96
CA PHE A 140 12.69 3.37 11.27
C PHE A 140 11.52 2.93 12.18
N TYR A 141 10.90 1.77 11.91
CA TYR A 141 9.85 1.21 12.75
C TYR A 141 10.33 1.00 14.19
N PHE A 142 11.48 0.35 14.39
CA PHE A 142 12.01 0.09 15.73
C PHE A 142 12.34 1.37 16.48
N VAL A 143 12.90 2.38 15.79
CA VAL A 143 13.17 3.69 16.39
C VAL A 143 11.86 4.37 16.77
N ALA A 144 10.88 4.42 15.87
CA ALA A 144 9.60 5.06 16.13
C ALA A 144 8.83 4.38 17.28
N TRP A 145 8.84 3.06 17.35
CA TRP A 145 8.24 2.29 18.44
C TRP A 145 8.94 2.56 19.77
N LYS A 146 10.27 2.47 19.84
CA LYS A 146 11.04 2.76 21.07
C LYS A 146 10.89 4.20 21.56
N LEU A 147 10.66 5.15 20.65
CA LEU A 147 10.41 6.56 20.97
C LEU A 147 8.95 6.86 21.36
N GLY A 148 8.06 5.87 21.35
CA GLY A 148 6.65 6.06 21.73
C GLY A 148 5.75 6.60 20.63
N PHE A 149 6.21 6.66 19.38
CA PHE A 149 5.39 7.13 18.26
C PHE A 149 4.52 6.04 17.62
N ASN A 150 4.83 4.77 17.88
CA ASN A 150 4.12 3.61 17.34
C ASN A 150 3.60 2.70 18.43
N LEU A 151 2.53 1.97 18.10
CA LEU A 151 2.14 0.75 18.78
C LEU A 151 3.09 -0.39 18.38
N ALA A 152 3.16 -1.42 19.23
CA ALA A 152 3.73 -2.70 18.86
C ALA A 152 2.88 -3.34 17.73
N VAL A 153 3.40 -3.34 16.50
CA VAL A 153 2.73 -3.97 15.38
C VAL A 153 3.05 -5.46 15.38
N GLN A 154 2.02 -6.29 15.41
CA GLN A 154 2.10 -7.74 15.24
C GLN A 154 1.63 -8.12 13.83
N PRO A 155 2.55 -8.32 12.87
CA PRO A 155 2.20 -8.66 11.50
C PRO A 155 1.27 -9.87 11.37
N SER A 156 1.38 -10.85 12.27
CA SER A 156 0.44 -11.96 12.35
C SER A 156 0.29 -12.49 13.77
N THR A 157 -0.96 -12.79 14.13
CA THR A 157 -1.32 -13.57 15.32
C THR A 157 -1.97 -14.91 14.98
N LEU A 158 -1.84 -15.37 13.73
CA LEU A 158 -2.36 -16.67 13.32
C LEU A 158 -1.63 -17.81 14.03
N ASP A 159 -2.41 -18.80 14.45
CA ASP A 159 -1.91 -20.03 15.09
C ASP A 159 -0.98 -20.80 14.16
N ASP A 160 -0.17 -21.68 14.74
CA ASP A 160 0.71 -22.55 13.96
C ASP A 160 -0.09 -23.60 13.20
N ALA A 161 -0.46 -23.24 11.97
CA ALA A 161 -1.18 -24.07 11.04
C ALA A 161 -0.40 -24.22 9.74
N TRP A 162 -0.49 -25.40 9.10
CA TRP A 162 0.18 -25.70 7.83
C TRP A 162 -0.17 -24.70 6.71
N TRP A 163 -1.37 -24.13 6.76
CA TRP A 163 -1.87 -23.17 5.77
C TRP A 163 -1.44 -21.73 6.05
N ARG A 164 -0.93 -21.41 7.26
CA ARG A 164 -0.52 -20.07 7.69
C ARG A 164 0.42 -19.37 6.70
N PRO A 165 1.56 -19.96 6.28
CA PRO A 165 2.47 -19.28 5.35
C PRO A 165 1.82 -18.98 4.00
N PHE A 166 0.93 -19.85 3.52
CA PHE A 166 0.21 -19.65 2.27
C PHE A 166 -0.83 -18.53 2.38
N ALA A 167 -1.63 -18.54 3.45
CA ALA A 167 -2.61 -17.48 3.71
C ALA A 167 -1.94 -16.11 3.90
N LEU A 168 -0.83 -16.04 4.64
CA LEU A 168 -0.07 -14.80 4.83
C LEU A 168 0.55 -14.30 3.53
N THR A 169 1.08 -15.19 2.69
CA THR A 169 1.63 -14.82 1.37
C THR A 169 0.54 -14.29 0.43
N LEU A 170 -0.65 -14.91 0.45
CA LEU A 170 -1.79 -14.44 -0.33
C LEU A 170 -2.34 -13.12 0.21
N SER A 171 -2.35 -12.92 1.52
CA SER A 171 -2.71 -11.66 2.18
C SER A 171 -1.75 -10.54 1.77
N ALA A 172 -0.44 -10.80 1.83
CA ALA A 172 0.61 -9.91 1.36
C ALA A 172 0.42 -9.52 -0.12
N PHE A 173 0.09 -10.50 -0.98
CA PHE A 173 -0.23 -10.21 -2.38
C PHE A 173 -1.49 -9.35 -2.52
N GLY A 174 -2.57 -9.70 -1.82
CA GLY A 174 -3.81 -8.94 -1.85
C GLY A 174 -3.60 -7.49 -1.45
N ASN A 175 -2.83 -7.26 -0.37
CA ASN A 175 -2.52 -5.94 0.15
C ASN A 175 -1.67 -5.14 -0.84
N ALA A 176 -0.53 -5.69 -1.26
CA ALA A 176 0.34 -5.09 -2.25
C ALA A 176 -0.39 -4.76 -3.56
N PHE A 177 -1.24 -5.68 -4.04
CA PHE A 177 -2.02 -5.47 -5.25
C PHE A 177 -3.03 -4.34 -5.06
N ALA A 178 -3.84 -4.37 -3.99
CA ALA A 178 -4.86 -3.37 -3.74
C ALA A 178 -4.26 -1.96 -3.61
N GLU A 179 -3.23 -1.83 -2.79
CA GLU A 179 -2.60 -0.55 -2.50
C GLU A 179 -1.89 0.04 -3.72
N GLU A 180 -1.03 -0.73 -4.39
CA GLU A 180 -0.29 -0.21 -5.54
C GLU A 180 -1.22 0.07 -6.72
N VAL A 181 -2.22 -0.79 -6.96
CA VAL A 181 -3.20 -0.55 -8.02
C VAL A 181 -4.06 0.67 -7.73
N LEU A 182 -4.63 0.82 -6.53
CA LEU A 182 -5.54 1.93 -6.26
C LEU A 182 -4.80 3.25 -6.03
N VAL A 183 -3.76 3.24 -5.20
CA VAL A 183 -3.12 4.47 -4.71
C VAL A 183 -2.09 5.00 -5.71
N VAL A 184 -1.40 4.12 -6.43
CA VAL A 184 -0.40 4.51 -7.45
C VAL A 184 -1.00 4.44 -8.85
N GLY A 185 -1.44 3.26 -9.30
CA GLY A 185 -1.91 3.06 -10.67
C GLY A 185 -3.17 3.86 -11.02
N TYR A 186 -4.21 3.74 -10.22
CA TYR A 186 -5.53 4.31 -10.45
C TYR A 186 -5.59 5.79 -10.06
N LEU A 187 -5.30 6.13 -8.80
CA LEU A 187 -5.42 7.49 -8.29
C LEU A 187 -4.53 8.47 -9.06
N LEU A 188 -3.23 8.19 -9.23
CA LEU A 188 -2.35 9.11 -9.96
C LEU A 188 -2.79 9.29 -11.42
N THR A 189 -3.27 8.23 -12.06
CA THR A 189 -3.84 8.31 -13.42
C THR A 189 -5.07 9.22 -13.46
N ARG A 190 -6.01 9.07 -12.51
CA ARG A 190 -7.21 9.90 -12.43
C ARG A 190 -6.89 11.36 -12.08
N LEU A 191 -5.94 11.62 -11.17
CA LEU A 191 -5.50 12.98 -10.84
C LEU A 191 -4.83 13.67 -12.03
N ARG A 192 -4.07 12.93 -12.85
CA ARG A 192 -3.55 13.41 -14.16
C ARG A 192 -4.68 13.78 -15.12
N GLN A 193 -5.72 12.95 -15.24
CA GLN A 193 -6.91 13.27 -16.05
C GLN A 193 -7.63 14.52 -15.55
N LEU A 194 -7.68 14.73 -14.24
CA LEU A 194 -8.22 15.95 -13.61
C LEU A 194 -7.31 17.18 -13.79
N GLY A 195 -6.10 17.00 -14.32
CA GLY A 195 -5.16 18.09 -14.63
C GLY A 195 -4.29 18.54 -13.46
N LEU A 196 -4.23 17.77 -12.36
CA LEU A 196 -3.31 18.07 -11.26
C LEU A 196 -1.86 17.87 -11.70
N SER A 197 -0.95 18.63 -11.08
CA SER A 197 0.49 18.45 -11.32
C SER A 197 0.97 17.08 -10.80
N GLU A 198 2.08 16.58 -11.35
CA GLU A 198 2.71 15.34 -10.90
C GLU A 198 3.03 15.39 -9.40
N ASN A 199 3.58 16.50 -8.90
CA ASN A 199 3.98 16.62 -7.49
C ASN A 199 2.77 16.74 -6.56
N THR A 200 1.73 17.47 -6.95
CA THR A 200 0.49 17.54 -6.17
C THR A 200 -0.17 16.16 -6.10
N SER A 201 -0.24 15.45 -7.23
CA SER A 201 -0.81 14.10 -7.30
C SER A 201 -0.01 13.11 -6.44
N LEU A 202 1.32 13.20 -6.49
CA LEU A 202 2.22 12.38 -5.69
C LEU A 202 2.02 12.62 -4.19
N LEU A 203 1.91 13.88 -3.76
CA LEU A 203 1.67 14.21 -2.36
C LEU A 203 0.32 13.66 -1.87
N ILE A 204 -0.75 13.85 -2.65
CA ILE A 204 -2.08 13.32 -2.31
C ILE A 204 -2.04 11.79 -2.18
N SER A 205 -1.42 11.11 -3.15
CA SER A 205 -1.27 9.65 -3.15
C SER A 205 -0.48 9.16 -1.93
N ALA A 206 0.65 9.81 -1.61
CA ALA A 206 1.48 9.45 -0.47
C ALA A 206 0.80 9.69 0.88
N VAL A 207 0.08 10.82 1.04
CA VAL A 207 -0.69 11.10 2.26
C VAL A 207 -1.84 10.14 2.42
N LEU A 208 -2.55 9.81 1.34
CA LEU A 208 -3.59 8.78 1.35
C LEU A 208 -3.00 7.44 1.80
N ARG A 209 -1.83 7.05 1.27
CA ARG A 209 -1.10 5.87 1.71
C ARG A 209 -0.85 5.88 3.22
N GLY A 210 -0.18 6.91 3.72
CA GLY A 210 0.07 7.05 5.15
C GLY A 210 -1.21 6.96 6.00
N SER A 211 -2.32 7.53 5.52
CA SER A 211 -3.55 7.66 6.31
C SER A 211 -4.13 6.30 6.75
N TYR A 212 -4.11 5.28 5.90
CA TYR A 212 -4.61 3.95 6.25
C TYR A 212 -3.62 3.10 7.06
N HIS A 213 -2.49 3.70 7.47
CA HIS A 213 -1.55 3.14 8.44
C HIS A 213 -1.50 3.90 9.77
N LEU A 214 -2.35 4.93 9.96
CA LEU A 214 -2.40 5.69 11.21
C LEU A 214 -2.66 4.80 12.44
N TYR A 215 -3.37 3.68 12.28
CA TYR A 215 -3.66 2.74 13.36
C TYR A 215 -2.40 2.12 14.00
N GLN A 216 -1.26 2.18 13.31
CA GLN A 216 0.04 1.72 13.81
C GLN A 216 0.78 2.79 14.62
N GLY A 217 0.33 4.05 14.55
CA GLY A 217 0.99 5.23 15.11
C GLY A 217 1.51 6.22 14.07
N LEU A 218 2.13 7.30 14.55
CA LEU A 218 2.66 8.37 13.70
C LEU A 218 3.85 7.93 12.86
N GLY A 219 4.68 7.01 13.38
CA GLY A 219 5.74 6.39 12.59
C GLY A 219 5.17 5.53 11.47
N GLY A 220 4.15 4.71 11.74
CA GLY A 220 3.43 3.95 10.70
C GLY A 220 2.91 4.83 9.57
N PHE A 221 2.30 5.97 9.91
CA PHE A 221 1.90 7.00 8.95
C PHE A 221 3.09 7.55 8.13
N LEU A 222 4.12 8.07 8.79
CA LEU A 222 5.23 8.75 8.12
C LEU A 222 6.06 7.81 7.24
N GLY A 223 6.32 6.59 7.69
CA GLY A 223 7.04 5.58 6.89
C GLY A 223 6.31 5.27 5.59
N ASN A 224 4.98 5.20 5.65
CA ASN A 224 4.13 4.94 4.50
C ASN A 224 3.95 6.16 3.58
N VAL A 225 3.98 7.38 4.11
CA VAL A 225 4.11 8.59 3.28
C VAL A 225 5.42 8.54 2.48
N VAL A 226 6.56 8.23 3.12
CA VAL A 226 7.85 8.14 2.45
C VAL A 226 7.85 7.07 1.37
N MET A 227 7.36 5.87 1.68
CA MET A 227 7.20 4.80 0.68
C MET A 227 6.32 5.24 -0.48
N GLY A 228 5.18 5.89 -0.21
CA GLY A 228 4.26 6.40 -1.23
C GLY A 228 4.91 7.45 -2.14
N LEU A 229 5.74 8.34 -1.58
CA LEU A 229 6.52 9.31 -2.37
C LEU A 229 7.51 8.60 -3.30
N VAL A 230 8.22 7.58 -2.81
CA VAL A 230 9.19 6.83 -3.62
C VAL A 230 8.48 6.04 -4.71
N TYR A 231 7.48 5.24 -4.36
CA TYR A 231 6.77 4.35 -5.28
C TYR A 231 5.99 5.15 -6.33
N GLY A 232 5.24 6.17 -5.89
CA GLY A 232 4.54 7.07 -6.78
C GLY A 232 5.49 7.77 -7.74
N ARG A 233 6.65 8.26 -7.28
CA ARG A 233 7.64 8.89 -8.16
C ARG A 233 8.25 7.90 -9.16
N VAL A 234 8.61 6.69 -8.71
CA VAL A 234 9.13 5.63 -9.59
C VAL A 234 8.09 5.31 -10.67
N TRP A 235 6.82 5.19 -10.31
CA TRP A 235 5.75 4.98 -11.28
C TRP A 235 5.59 6.18 -12.22
N GLN A 236 5.60 7.41 -11.73
CA GLN A 236 5.48 8.59 -12.59
C GLN A 236 6.57 8.66 -13.66
N ARG A 237 7.78 8.17 -13.35
CA ARG A 237 8.93 8.18 -14.27
C ARG A 237 8.98 6.98 -15.20
N THR A 238 8.45 5.84 -14.80
CA THR A 238 8.62 4.56 -15.51
C THR A 238 7.33 4.03 -16.12
N ASN A 239 6.18 4.45 -15.58
CA ASN A 239 4.86 3.84 -15.76
C ASN A 239 4.92 2.31 -15.63
N ARG A 240 5.72 1.78 -14.69
CA ARG A 240 5.82 0.34 -14.37
C ARG A 240 5.19 0.11 -13.01
N LEU A 241 4.08 -0.64 -12.97
CA LEU A 241 3.38 -0.94 -11.73
C LEU A 241 3.77 -2.31 -11.15
N TRP A 242 4.02 -3.31 -12.00
CA TRP A 242 4.44 -4.63 -11.53
C TRP A 242 5.66 -4.63 -10.59
N PRO A 243 6.75 -3.89 -10.86
CA PRO A 243 7.88 -3.82 -9.92
C PRO A 243 7.48 -3.33 -8.53
N LEU A 244 6.51 -2.41 -8.44
CA LEU A 244 6.03 -1.87 -7.17
C LEU A 244 5.17 -2.87 -6.42
N VAL A 245 4.24 -3.54 -7.12
CA VAL A 245 3.41 -4.62 -6.55
C VAL A 245 4.30 -5.74 -6.02
N VAL A 246 5.31 -6.16 -6.79
CA VAL A 246 6.23 -7.23 -6.37
C VAL A 246 7.13 -6.76 -5.22
N ALA A 247 7.63 -5.54 -5.25
CA ALA A 247 8.44 -5.01 -4.15
C ALA A 247 7.64 -4.95 -2.84
N HIS A 248 6.40 -4.44 -2.90
CA HIS A 248 5.49 -4.42 -1.76
C HIS A 248 5.17 -5.84 -1.27
N LEU A 249 4.85 -6.78 -2.18
CA LEU A 249 4.65 -8.18 -1.83
C LEU A 249 5.85 -8.75 -1.06
N LEU A 250 7.08 -8.48 -1.50
CA LEU A 250 8.28 -8.96 -0.81
C LEU A 250 8.41 -8.36 0.60
N LEU A 251 8.11 -7.05 0.77
CA LEU A 251 8.08 -6.41 2.08
C LEU A 251 7.07 -7.09 3.01
N ASP A 252 5.84 -7.29 2.54
CA ASP A 252 4.76 -7.87 3.32
C ASP A 252 4.99 -9.36 3.60
N VAL A 253 5.58 -10.12 2.67
CA VAL A 253 5.95 -11.53 2.93
C VAL A 253 7.01 -11.62 4.02
N VAL A 254 8.05 -10.77 3.95
CA VAL A 254 9.09 -10.73 5.00
C VAL A 254 8.48 -10.30 6.33
N ALA A 255 7.61 -9.29 6.35
CA ALA A 255 6.96 -8.83 7.56
C ALA A 255 5.98 -9.86 8.13
N PHE A 256 5.15 -10.50 7.31
CA PHE A 256 4.07 -11.36 7.77
C PHE A 256 4.59 -12.77 8.08
N VAL A 257 5.19 -13.43 7.09
CA VAL A 257 5.70 -14.80 7.21
C VAL A 257 6.96 -14.83 8.06
N GLY A 258 7.88 -13.88 7.85
CA GLY A 258 9.12 -13.79 8.62
C GLY A 258 8.86 -13.52 10.10
N TYR A 259 7.96 -12.59 10.44
CA TYR A 259 7.56 -12.38 11.83
C TYR A 259 6.93 -13.63 12.45
N ALA A 260 5.96 -14.25 11.76
CA ALA A 260 5.29 -15.45 12.28
C ALA A 260 6.25 -16.63 12.51
N ALA A 261 7.32 -16.73 11.73
CA ALA A 261 8.35 -17.74 11.91
C ALA A 261 9.32 -17.42 13.06
N LEU A 262 9.57 -16.14 13.35
CA LEU A 262 10.62 -15.70 14.28
C LEU A 262 10.12 -15.30 15.68
N ARG A 263 8.88 -14.81 15.83
CA ARG A 263 8.37 -14.20 17.07
C ARG A 263 8.48 -15.08 18.32
N ASP A 264 8.44 -16.41 18.16
CA ASP A 264 8.53 -17.38 19.26
C ASP A 264 9.98 -17.87 19.50
N HIS A 265 10.94 -17.36 18.72
CA HIS A 265 12.35 -17.76 18.73
C HIS A 265 13.31 -16.62 19.09
N VAL A 266 12.83 -15.37 19.17
CA VAL A 266 13.65 -14.19 19.46
C VAL A 266 12.91 -13.26 20.43
N ASP A 267 13.66 -12.51 21.25
CA ASP A 267 13.15 -11.66 22.33
C ASP A 267 13.01 -10.17 21.96
N TRP A 268 13.59 -9.75 20.83
CA TRP A 268 13.58 -8.36 20.36
C TRP A 268 12.36 -8.02 19.51
N LEU A 269 11.58 -9.02 19.09
CA LEU A 269 10.29 -8.81 18.45
C LEU A 269 9.23 -8.50 19.50
N PRO A 270 8.35 -7.51 19.25
CA PRO A 270 7.23 -7.22 20.12
C PRO A 270 6.10 -8.25 19.97
#